data_AF-A0A096F317-F1
#
_entry.id   AF-A0A096F317-F1
#
_cell.length_a   1.000
_cell.length_b   1.000
_cell.length_c   1.000
_cell.angle_alpha   90.00
_cell.angle_beta   90.00
_cell.angle_gamma   90.00
#
_symmetry.space_group_name_H-M   'P 1'
#
loop_
_entity.id
_entity.type
_entity.pdbx_description
1 polymer ?
#
loop_
_entity_poly.entity_id
_entity_poly.type
_entity_poly.pdbx_seq_one_letter_code
_entity_poly.pdbx_strand_id
1 'polypeptide(L)'
;MNSRETYDSQTHANGEEGSQGWDAIDGALQTVYGDQQPAHFGTLIKFRLGGEEPLDGVSVYRSEQGAPHWHYVSYGFSDLYGDLDDSYDIAPGKPSGYGFELSFRLMRAASEQEPPSWPVNFLQNIARYVFRTGNVLAPGHWMTANGPIKADADTLLTEMGFVQDPELPAIHTPYGDLMFLQLVGLTSDELREVRRWNVLGALQSLQSYMPLWITDLARPSLHDLPDVQLAIDAGAVREGSKTGVLYNDVLGFSHRKRLLRSPQTVIRLGSLGVRDLKAMLPARLPHGRPLILAGDGSTLELVPAGDSEGGMLDWHSDHELKLSLTQAQMQAWKQTVKGRDGEYTVPGLDGLVWQVKSSVVTDSQGRVTGRYEER
;
A
#
# COMPACT_ATOMS: atom_id res chain seq x y z
N MET A 1 13.25 10.65 -21.31
CA MET A 1 13.26 12.14 -21.35
C MET A 1 11.96 12.54 -22.00
N ASN A 2 10.93 12.88 -21.21
CA ASN A 2 9.57 13.06 -21.73
C ASN A 2 9.46 14.46 -22.34
N SER A 3 9.07 14.54 -23.60
CA SER A 3 8.78 15.80 -24.28
C SER A 3 7.34 16.22 -23.99
N ARG A 4 7.15 17.50 -23.68
CA ARG A 4 5.81 18.09 -23.63
C ARG A 4 5.35 18.31 -25.06
N GLU A 5 4.24 17.70 -25.43
CA GLU A 5 3.61 17.87 -26.73
C GLU A 5 2.34 18.71 -26.57
N THR A 6 2.08 19.61 -27.51
CA THR A 6 0.77 20.24 -27.62
C THR A 6 -0.19 19.16 -28.08
N TYR A 7 -1.03 18.69 -27.16
CA TYR A 7 -2.08 17.71 -27.46
C TYR A 7 -3.04 18.35 -28.46
N ASP A 8 -2.99 17.88 -29.70
CA ASP A 8 -4.00 18.23 -30.69
C ASP A 8 -5.00 17.07 -30.73
N SER A 9 -6.16 17.26 -30.10
CA SER A 9 -7.29 16.35 -30.26
C SER A 9 -7.60 16.05 -31.74
N GLN A 10 -7.17 16.89 -32.68
CA GLN A 10 -7.33 16.67 -34.12
C GLN A 10 -6.31 15.70 -34.74
N THR A 11 -5.15 15.42 -34.12
CA THR A 11 -4.20 14.44 -34.69
C THR A 11 -4.69 13.00 -34.58
N HIS A 12 -5.64 12.71 -33.69
CA HIS A 12 -6.33 11.41 -33.60
C HIS A 12 -7.78 11.45 -34.12
N ALA A 13 -8.35 12.63 -34.38
CA ALA A 13 -9.66 12.75 -35.05
C ALA A 13 -9.65 12.20 -36.49
N ASN A 14 -8.47 12.04 -37.10
CA ASN A 14 -8.26 11.10 -38.21
C ASN A 14 -7.85 9.76 -37.61
N GLY A 15 -8.83 8.94 -37.23
CA GLY A 15 -8.62 7.66 -36.57
C GLY A 15 -7.46 6.86 -37.16
N GLU A 16 -6.33 6.85 -36.44
CA GLU A 16 -5.37 5.76 -36.60
C GLU A 16 -6.14 4.49 -36.22
N GLU A 17 -6.33 3.60 -37.19
CA GLU A 17 -7.01 2.32 -36.97
C GLU A 17 -6.42 1.64 -35.73
N GLY A 18 -7.26 1.45 -34.70
CA GLY A 18 -6.87 0.80 -33.46
C GLY A 18 -6.27 1.73 -32.41
N SER A 19 -6.93 2.84 -32.04
CA SER A 19 -6.62 3.65 -30.83
C SER A 19 -7.85 3.80 -29.90
N GLN A 20 -8.83 2.91 -30.04
CA GLN A 20 -10.15 3.08 -29.39
C GLN A 20 -10.11 2.96 -27.86
N GLY A 21 -9.07 2.32 -27.31
CA GLY A 21 -8.83 2.26 -25.86
C GLY A 21 -8.39 3.62 -25.33
N TRP A 22 -7.55 4.32 -26.09
CA TRP A 22 -7.18 5.70 -25.83
C TRP A 22 -8.40 6.64 -25.87
N ASP A 23 -9.21 6.55 -26.92
CA ASP A 23 -10.42 7.36 -27.08
C ASP A 23 -11.42 7.16 -25.93
N ALA A 24 -11.54 5.92 -25.43
CA ALA A 24 -12.40 5.62 -24.28
C ALA A 24 -11.94 6.33 -23.00
N ILE A 25 -10.62 6.40 -22.76
CA ILE A 25 -10.04 7.15 -21.64
C ILE A 25 -10.29 8.66 -21.83
N ASP A 26 -10.06 9.19 -23.02
CA ASP A 26 -10.29 10.61 -23.32
C ASP A 26 -11.76 11.00 -23.15
N GLY A 27 -12.71 10.15 -23.57
CA GLY A 27 -14.14 10.37 -23.35
C GLY A 27 -14.53 10.39 -21.86
N ALA A 28 -13.91 9.54 -21.03
CA ALA A 28 -14.11 9.58 -19.58
C ALA A 28 -13.59 10.89 -18.98
N LEU A 29 -12.42 11.36 -19.42
CA LEU A 29 -11.82 12.61 -18.96
C LEU A 29 -12.60 13.84 -19.42
N GLN A 30 -13.12 13.84 -20.65
CA GLN A 30 -13.96 14.90 -21.17
C GLN A 30 -15.25 15.07 -20.35
N THR A 31 -15.80 14.00 -19.80
CA THR A 31 -16.96 14.06 -18.90
C THR A 31 -16.68 14.83 -17.61
N VAL A 32 -15.43 14.82 -17.14
CA VAL A 32 -15.00 15.53 -15.92
C VAL A 32 -14.50 16.95 -16.22
N TYR A 33 -13.75 17.13 -17.31
CA TYR A 33 -13.01 18.37 -17.60
C TYR A 33 -13.59 19.21 -18.75
N GLY A 34 -14.64 18.73 -19.42
CA GLY A 34 -15.23 19.40 -20.58
C GLY A 34 -14.21 19.57 -21.70
N ASP A 35 -14.21 20.75 -22.34
CA ASP A 35 -13.35 21.06 -23.49
C ASP A 35 -11.92 21.49 -23.10
N GLN A 36 -11.52 21.31 -21.84
CA GLN A 36 -10.17 21.66 -21.39
C GLN A 36 -9.13 20.83 -22.16
N GLN A 37 -8.21 21.51 -22.85
CA GLN A 37 -7.06 20.85 -23.47
C GLN A 37 -6.02 20.49 -22.40
N PRO A 38 -5.72 19.20 -22.17
CA PRO A 38 -4.74 18.80 -21.19
C PRO A 38 -3.31 19.11 -21.64
N ALA A 39 -2.39 19.27 -20.69
CA ALA A 39 -0.98 19.09 -21.00
C ALA A 39 -0.70 17.60 -21.16
N HIS A 40 -0.16 17.18 -22.30
CA HIS A 40 0.15 15.77 -22.56
C HIS A 40 1.66 15.54 -22.62
N PHE A 41 2.11 14.50 -21.91
CA PHE A 41 3.50 14.06 -21.87
C PHE A 41 3.59 12.67 -22.48
N GLY A 42 3.96 12.61 -23.76
CA GLY A 42 4.15 11.37 -24.49
C GLY A 42 5.58 10.83 -24.43
N THR A 43 5.75 9.59 -24.86
CA THR A 43 7.06 8.97 -25.11
C THR A 43 7.47 9.13 -26.57
N LEU A 44 8.74 9.46 -26.83
CA LEU A 44 9.29 9.54 -28.18
C LEU A 44 9.23 8.21 -28.94
N ILE A 45 9.45 7.10 -28.24
CA ILE A 45 9.32 5.75 -28.78
C ILE A 45 8.34 5.03 -27.87
N LYS A 46 7.21 4.60 -28.44
CA LYS A 46 6.16 3.88 -27.74
C LYS A 46 6.70 2.56 -27.18
N PHE A 47 6.17 2.11 -26.04
CA PHE A 47 6.68 0.91 -25.39
C PHE A 47 6.58 -0.33 -26.29
N ARG A 48 5.46 -0.47 -26.99
CA ARG A 48 5.21 -1.53 -27.99
C ARG A 48 6.21 -1.56 -29.14
N LEU A 49 6.91 -0.45 -29.40
CA LEU A 49 7.96 -0.33 -30.42
C LEU A 49 9.38 -0.50 -29.85
N GLY A 50 9.50 -0.99 -28.61
CA GLY A 50 10.78 -1.18 -27.92
C GLY A 50 11.28 0.04 -27.15
N GLY A 51 10.40 1.00 -26.86
CA GLY A 51 10.70 2.11 -25.94
C GLY A 51 10.96 1.64 -24.51
N GLU A 52 11.68 2.44 -23.72
CA GLU A 52 12.03 2.10 -22.33
C GLU A 52 10.92 2.39 -21.32
N GLU A 53 9.97 3.25 -21.68
CA GLU A 53 8.94 3.78 -20.78
C GLU A 53 7.58 3.10 -21.06
N PRO A 54 6.99 2.38 -20.09
CA PRO A 54 5.76 1.60 -20.33
C PRO A 54 4.49 2.42 -20.56
N LEU A 55 4.41 3.63 -19.99
CA LEU A 55 3.28 4.52 -20.26
C LEU A 55 3.55 5.28 -21.54
N ASP A 56 2.70 5.09 -22.54
CA ASP A 56 2.77 5.77 -23.82
C ASP A 56 2.41 7.26 -23.71
N GLY A 57 1.73 7.65 -22.63
CA GLY A 57 1.46 9.04 -22.30
C GLY A 57 0.92 9.27 -20.88
N VAL A 58 0.98 10.53 -20.44
CA VAL A 58 0.27 11.03 -19.25
C VAL A 58 -0.38 12.36 -19.60
N SER A 59 -1.71 12.45 -19.46
CA SER A 59 -2.47 13.69 -19.61
C SER A 59 -2.64 14.36 -18.26
N VAL A 60 -2.52 15.69 -18.23
CA VAL A 60 -2.59 16.49 -17.00
C VAL A 60 -3.61 17.60 -17.13
N TYR A 61 -4.60 17.57 -16.24
CA TYR A 61 -5.69 18.52 -16.18
C TYR A 61 -5.55 19.44 -14.97
N ARG A 62 -5.96 20.69 -15.13
CA ARG A 62 -6.16 21.62 -14.02
C ARG A 62 -7.54 21.39 -13.44
N SER A 63 -7.63 21.32 -12.12
CA SER A 63 -8.90 21.23 -11.39
C SER A 63 -8.93 22.21 -10.22
N GLU A 64 -10.13 22.72 -9.93
CA GLU A 64 -10.43 23.53 -8.76
C GLU A 64 -11.42 22.80 -7.81
N GLN A 65 -11.81 21.56 -8.13
CA GLN A 65 -12.71 20.75 -7.30
C GLN A 65 -11.97 20.25 -6.04
N GLY A 66 -12.61 20.34 -4.88
CA GLY A 66 -12.01 20.02 -3.58
C GLY A 66 -10.98 21.07 -3.12
N ALA A 67 -9.89 21.21 -3.88
CA ALA A 67 -8.87 22.24 -3.75
C ALA A 67 -8.15 22.44 -5.11
N PRO A 68 -7.47 23.57 -5.36
CA PRO A 68 -6.68 23.74 -6.58
C PRO A 68 -5.62 22.64 -6.74
N HIS A 69 -5.68 21.85 -7.80
CA HIS A 69 -4.76 20.73 -8.03
C HIS A 69 -4.53 20.43 -9.52
N TRP A 70 -3.49 19.67 -9.79
CA TRP A 70 -3.26 18.98 -11.06
C TRP A 70 -3.74 17.54 -10.95
N HIS A 71 -4.45 17.05 -11.97
CA HIS A 71 -4.86 15.66 -12.08
C HIS A 71 -4.12 15.00 -13.26
N TYR A 72 -3.25 14.06 -12.95
CA TYR A 72 -2.46 13.27 -13.89
C TYR A 72 -3.18 11.96 -14.14
N VAL A 73 -3.32 11.56 -15.41
CA VAL A 73 -3.93 10.28 -15.81
C VAL A 73 -3.04 9.60 -16.83
N SER A 74 -2.68 8.34 -16.59
CA SER A 74 -1.80 7.57 -17.46
C SER A 74 -2.52 6.92 -18.63
N TYR A 75 -1.74 6.58 -19.65
CA TYR A 75 -2.12 5.77 -20.80
C TYR A 75 -1.00 4.75 -20.99
N GLY A 76 -1.30 3.46 -20.80
CA GLY A 76 -0.37 2.38 -21.13
C GLY A 76 -0.48 1.13 -20.27
N PHE A 77 -1.25 1.15 -19.17
CA PHE A 77 -1.56 -0.07 -18.42
C PHE A 77 -2.69 -0.86 -19.09
N SER A 78 -3.61 -0.16 -19.73
CA SER A 78 -4.69 -0.75 -20.51
C SER A 78 -4.28 -1.07 -21.94
N ASP A 79 -5.07 -1.86 -22.65
CA ASP A 79 -4.90 -2.03 -24.08
C ASP A 79 -5.41 -0.76 -24.78
N LEU A 80 -4.49 0.07 -25.24
CA LEU A 80 -4.81 1.32 -25.91
C LEU A 80 -5.18 1.10 -27.38
N TYR A 81 -4.65 0.03 -27.98
CA TYR A 81 -4.62 -0.14 -29.44
C TYR A 81 -5.28 -1.41 -29.97
N GLY A 82 -5.69 -2.33 -29.08
CA GLY A 82 -6.24 -3.64 -29.43
C GLY A 82 -5.17 -4.65 -29.85
N ASP A 83 -3.92 -4.47 -29.41
CA ASP A 83 -2.80 -5.34 -29.78
C ASP A 83 -2.19 -6.12 -28.60
N LEU A 84 -2.76 -5.98 -27.40
CA LEU A 84 -2.32 -6.73 -26.23
C LEU A 84 -3.03 -8.09 -26.12
N ASP A 85 -4.13 -8.31 -26.84
CA ASP A 85 -4.88 -9.56 -26.83
C ASP A 85 -5.45 -9.92 -28.22
N ASP A 86 -5.06 -11.09 -28.73
CA ASP A 86 -5.53 -11.66 -30.00
C ASP A 86 -6.94 -12.27 -29.91
N SER A 87 -7.53 -12.34 -28.71
CA SER A 87 -8.85 -12.94 -28.49
C SER A 87 -9.98 -11.95 -28.77
N TYR A 88 -10.79 -12.27 -29.80
CA TYR A 88 -11.98 -11.50 -30.18
C TYR A 88 -13.14 -11.59 -29.17
N ASP A 89 -12.97 -12.35 -28.08
CA ASP A 89 -14.01 -12.56 -27.07
C ASP A 89 -13.76 -11.62 -25.88
N ILE A 90 -14.50 -10.52 -25.84
CA ILE A 90 -14.50 -9.56 -24.74
C ILE A 90 -15.72 -9.86 -23.88
N ALA A 91 -15.61 -10.94 -23.11
CA ALA A 91 -16.62 -11.28 -22.13
C ALA A 91 -16.74 -10.15 -21.08
N PRO A 92 -17.95 -9.84 -20.57
CA PRO A 92 -18.11 -8.90 -19.47
C PRO A 92 -17.24 -9.30 -18.27
N GLY A 93 -16.53 -8.34 -17.66
CA GLY A 93 -15.60 -8.58 -16.57
C GLY A 93 -14.17 -8.87 -17.01
N LYS A 94 -13.88 -8.92 -18.31
CA LYS A 94 -12.51 -9.08 -18.84
C LYS A 94 -11.76 -7.74 -18.76
N PRO A 95 -10.57 -7.68 -18.13
CA PRO A 95 -9.79 -6.45 -18.07
C PRO A 95 -9.17 -6.09 -19.44
N SER A 96 -9.13 -4.79 -19.77
CA SER A 96 -8.30 -4.26 -20.86
C SER A 96 -6.85 -4.14 -20.37
N GLY A 97 -5.92 -4.90 -20.96
CA GLY A 97 -4.53 -4.98 -20.49
C GLY A 97 -4.46 -5.39 -19.01
N TYR A 98 -3.84 -4.55 -18.17
CA TYR A 98 -3.82 -4.73 -16.70
C TYR A 98 -5.17 -4.40 -16.01
N GLY A 99 -6.15 -3.87 -16.74
CA GLY A 99 -7.49 -3.56 -16.25
C GLY A 99 -7.62 -2.24 -15.49
N PHE A 100 -6.57 -1.41 -15.49
CA PHE A 100 -6.60 -0.09 -14.88
C PHE A 100 -5.73 0.92 -15.62
N GLU A 101 -5.95 2.21 -15.35
CA GLU A 101 -4.97 3.28 -15.56
C GLU A 101 -4.72 3.98 -14.21
N LEU A 102 -3.50 4.49 -14.01
CA LEU A 102 -3.19 5.27 -12.82
C LEU A 102 -3.69 6.69 -12.96
N SER A 103 -4.22 7.22 -11.86
CA SER A 103 -4.40 8.65 -11.70
C SER A 103 -3.65 9.18 -10.48
N PHE A 104 -3.33 10.47 -10.47
CA PHE A 104 -2.66 11.12 -9.35
C PHE A 104 -3.07 12.58 -9.26
N ARG A 105 -3.41 13.04 -8.05
CA ARG A 105 -3.79 14.44 -7.80
C ARG A 105 -2.74 15.12 -6.94
N LEU A 106 -2.17 16.20 -7.46
CA LEU A 106 -1.12 16.98 -6.80
C LEU A 106 -1.63 18.39 -6.50
N MET A 107 -1.57 18.80 -5.23
CA MET A 107 -1.91 20.15 -4.81
C MET A 107 -1.14 21.19 -5.66
N ARG A 108 -1.86 22.20 -6.15
CA ARG A 108 -1.32 23.23 -7.04
C ARG A 108 -1.29 24.57 -6.33
N ALA A 109 -0.16 25.26 -6.36
CA ALA A 109 -0.10 26.64 -5.89
C ALA A 109 -0.86 27.59 -6.83
N ALA A 110 -1.48 28.64 -6.30
CA ALA A 110 -2.26 29.59 -7.12
C ALA A 110 -1.45 30.21 -8.28
N SER A 111 -0.15 30.45 -8.05
CA SER A 111 0.79 30.99 -9.05
C SER A 111 1.24 30.00 -10.11
N GLU A 112 1.04 28.69 -9.88
CA GLU A 112 1.52 27.63 -10.75
C GLU A 112 0.61 27.46 -11.96
N GLN A 113 1.09 27.90 -13.12
CA GLN A 113 0.33 27.88 -14.37
C GLN A 113 0.53 26.59 -15.18
N GLU A 114 1.59 25.84 -14.88
CA GLU A 114 2.01 24.66 -15.65
C GLU A 114 2.24 23.47 -14.72
N PRO A 115 1.84 22.26 -15.11
CA PRO A 115 2.01 21.09 -14.26
C PRO A 115 3.49 20.70 -14.15
N PRO A 116 3.98 20.36 -12.95
CA PRO A 116 5.31 19.83 -12.78
C PRO A 116 5.41 18.47 -13.46
N SER A 117 6.58 18.17 -14.03
CA SER A 117 6.82 16.94 -14.79
C SER A 117 7.25 15.75 -13.93
N TRP A 118 7.68 15.98 -12.67
CA TRP A 118 8.15 14.90 -11.80
C TRP A 118 7.12 13.78 -11.57
N PRO A 119 5.79 14.04 -11.47
CA PRO A 119 4.82 12.97 -11.30
C PRO A 119 4.75 12.05 -12.51
N VAL A 120 5.04 12.54 -13.72
CA VAL A 120 5.10 11.71 -14.94
C VAL A 120 6.20 10.65 -14.78
N ASN A 121 7.40 11.05 -14.38
CA ASN A 121 8.50 10.11 -14.12
C ASN A 121 8.20 9.17 -12.94
N PHE A 122 7.48 9.66 -11.93
CA PHE A 122 7.06 8.84 -10.79
C PHE A 122 6.06 7.74 -11.20
N LEU A 123 5.06 8.08 -12.01
CA LEU A 123 4.10 7.12 -12.57
C LEU A 123 4.80 6.10 -13.48
N GLN A 124 5.76 6.53 -14.32
CA GLN A 124 6.57 5.63 -15.13
C GLN A 124 7.39 4.63 -14.29
N ASN A 125 7.94 5.06 -13.14
CA ASN A 125 8.63 4.16 -12.22
C ASN A 125 7.71 3.05 -11.69
N ILE A 126 6.46 3.40 -11.37
CA ILE A 126 5.45 2.43 -10.92
C ILE A 126 5.08 1.50 -12.06
N ALA A 127 4.87 2.03 -13.28
CA ALA A 127 4.59 1.23 -14.46
C ALA A 127 5.71 0.22 -14.73
N ARG A 128 6.98 0.64 -14.69
CA ARG A 128 8.13 -0.29 -14.81
C ARG A 128 8.12 -1.38 -13.75
N TYR A 129 7.72 -1.08 -12.51
CA TYR A 129 7.59 -2.10 -11.47
C TYR A 129 6.52 -3.14 -11.83
N VAL A 130 5.32 -2.70 -12.22
CA VAL A 130 4.19 -3.58 -12.56
C VAL A 130 4.55 -4.44 -13.77
N PHE A 131 5.02 -3.83 -14.86
CA PHE A 131 5.39 -4.54 -16.09
C PHE A 131 6.53 -5.55 -15.88
N ARG A 132 7.50 -5.24 -15.02
CA ARG A 132 8.62 -6.16 -14.72
C ARG A 132 8.19 -7.34 -13.84
N THR A 133 7.25 -7.13 -12.91
CA THR A 133 6.91 -8.12 -11.88
C THR A 133 5.62 -8.89 -12.16
N GLY A 134 4.74 -8.35 -13.01
CA GLY A 134 3.38 -8.84 -13.21
C GLY A 134 2.44 -8.57 -12.03
N ASN A 135 2.88 -7.85 -10.99
CA ASN A 135 2.07 -7.57 -9.81
C ASN A 135 1.04 -6.48 -10.12
N VAL A 136 -0.20 -6.89 -10.39
CA VAL A 136 -1.33 -6.00 -10.67
C VAL A 136 -1.72 -5.21 -9.41
N LEU A 137 -1.95 -3.90 -9.58
CA LEU A 137 -2.42 -3.02 -8.51
C LEU A 137 -3.94 -2.99 -8.46
N ALA A 138 -4.51 -2.81 -7.26
CA ALA A 138 -5.95 -2.77 -7.04
C ALA A 138 -6.30 -1.83 -5.87
N PRO A 139 -7.57 -1.40 -5.75
CA PRO A 139 -8.01 -0.60 -4.61
C PRO A 139 -7.68 -1.30 -3.28
N GLY A 140 -7.04 -0.56 -2.39
CA GLY A 140 -6.60 -1.06 -1.10
C GLY A 140 -5.20 -1.69 -1.10
N HIS A 141 -4.50 -1.70 -2.23
CA HIS A 141 -3.06 -1.97 -2.26
C HIS A 141 -2.28 -0.76 -1.74
N TRP A 142 -1.03 -0.98 -1.37
CA TRP A 142 -0.09 0.06 -0.96
C TRP A 142 1.31 -0.29 -1.47
N MET A 143 2.16 0.72 -1.58
CA MET A 143 3.56 0.56 -1.97
C MET A 143 4.45 1.56 -1.21
N THR A 144 5.72 1.23 -1.06
CA THR A 144 6.73 2.14 -0.52
C THR A 144 7.49 2.79 -1.66
N ALA A 145 7.69 4.11 -1.61
CA ALA A 145 8.42 4.84 -2.65
C ALA A 145 9.96 4.70 -2.52
N ASN A 146 10.44 4.06 -1.44
CA ASN A 146 11.86 3.89 -1.10
C ASN A 146 12.61 5.23 -0.96
N GLY A 147 11.90 6.24 -0.46
CA GLY A 147 12.33 7.62 -0.35
C GLY A 147 11.11 8.54 -0.49
N PRO A 148 11.32 9.87 -0.50
CA PRO A 148 10.25 10.82 -0.76
C PRO A 148 9.61 10.60 -2.14
N ILE A 149 8.28 10.72 -2.25
CA ILE A 149 7.57 10.55 -3.53
C ILE A 149 8.05 11.53 -4.61
N LYS A 150 8.49 12.72 -4.19
CA LYS A 150 9.22 13.68 -5.01
C LYS A 150 10.67 13.68 -4.56
N ALA A 151 11.57 13.19 -5.42
CA ALA A 151 13.00 13.22 -5.17
C ALA A 151 13.48 14.64 -4.79
N ASP A 152 14.39 14.68 -3.81
CA ASP A 152 15.01 15.89 -3.27
C ASP A 152 14.04 16.93 -2.68
N ALA A 153 12.78 16.55 -2.43
CA ALA A 153 11.82 17.39 -1.71
C ALA A 153 11.87 17.08 -0.21
N ASP A 154 11.76 18.14 0.60
CA ASP A 154 11.51 18.02 2.04
C ASP A 154 10.03 17.70 2.25
N THR A 155 9.68 16.42 2.14
CA THR A 155 8.31 15.93 2.34
C THR A 155 8.32 14.67 3.20
N LEU A 156 7.31 14.54 4.05
CA LEU A 156 7.09 13.34 4.86
C LEU A 156 6.46 12.19 4.06
N LEU A 157 6.06 12.45 2.81
CA LEU A 157 5.37 11.49 1.97
C LEU A 157 6.37 10.52 1.32
N THR A 158 6.43 9.31 1.85
CA THR A 158 7.38 8.25 1.48
C THR A 158 6.69 6.95 1.11
N GLU A 159 5.37 6.90 1.29
CA GLU A 159 4.51 5.75 1.04
C GLU A 159 3.37 6.15 0.12
N MET A 160 2.66 5.15 -0.41
CA MET A 160 1.47 5.37 -1.22
C MET A 160 0.42 4.29 -1.02
N GLY A 161 -0.84 4.70 -1.07
CA GLY A 161 -2.01 3.82 -1.14
C GLY A 161 -2.73 4.00 -2.47
N PHE A 162 -3.55 3.01 -2.83
CA PHE A 162 -4.33 3.02 -4.06
C PHE A 162 -5.83 2.92 -3.77
N VAL A 163 -6.62 3.80 -4.39
CA VAL A 163 -8.07 3.85 -4.28
C VAL A 163 -8.67 3.96 -5.68
N GLN A 164 -9.95 3.63 -5.83
CA GLN A 164 -10.65 4.00 -7.06
C GLN A 164 -10.72 5.54 -7.14
N ASP A 165 -10.47 6.09 -8.32
CA ASP A 165 -10.58 7.54 -8.54
C ASP A 165 -12.01 8.02 -8.18
N PRO A 166 -12.15 9.06 -7.35
CA PRO A 166 -13.45 9.52 -6.88
C PRO A 166 -14.28 10.24 -7.96
N GLU A 167 -13.67 10.69 -9.06
CA GLU A 167 -14.36 11.40 -10.15
C GLU A 167 -14.42 10.60 -11.45
N LEU A 168 -13.56 9.59 -11.62
CA LEU A 168 -13.52 8.74 -12.81
C LEU A 168 -14.11 7.34 -12.51
N PRO A 169 -15.38 7.07 -12.89
CA PRO A 169 -15.94 5.73 -12.77
C PRO A 169 -15.24 4.74 -13.69
N ALA A 170 -15.36 3.44 -13.40
CA ALA A 170 -14.90 2.40 -14.32
C ALA A 170 -15.67 2.47 -15.64
N ILE A 171 -14.97 2.20 -16.75
CA ILE A 171 -15.50 2.26 -18.10
C ILE A 171 -15.32 0.92 -18.80
N HIS A 172 -16.14 0.70 -19.83
CA HIS A 172 -15.97 -0.40 -20.76
C HIS A 172 -15.33 0.15 -22.04
N THR A 173 -14.17 -0.38 -22.39
CA THR A 173 -13.48 -0.06 -23.65
C THR A 173 -13.76 -1.14 -24.69
N PRO A 174 -13.53 -0.88 -25.99
CA PRO A 174 -13.57 -1.92 -27.01
C PRO A 174 -12.55 -3.05 -26.84
N TYR A 175 -11.68 -2.99 -25.82
CA TYR A 175 -10.65 -4.00 -25.52
C TYR A 175 -10.79 -4.59 -24.10
N GLY A 176 -11.86 -4.26 -23.38
CA GLY A 176 -12.15 -4.77 -22.03
C GLY A 176 -12.47 -3.67 -21.00
N ASP A 177 -12.72 -4.09 -19.77
CA ASP A 177 -13.05 -3.23 -18.63
C ASP A 177 -11.80 -2.51 -18.11
N LEU A 178 -11.97 -1.24 -17.74
CA LEU A 178 -10.92 -0.36 -17.26
C LEU A 178 -11.40 0.41 -16.03
N MET A 179 -10.60 0.39 -14.96
CA MET A 179 -10.80 1.26 -13.79
C MET A 179 -9.72 2.34 -13.70
N PHE A 180 -10.05 3.49 -13.13
CA PHE A 180 -9.05 4.50 -12.78
C PHE A 180 -8.63 4.31 -11.33
N LEU A 181 -7.34 4.05 -11.12
CA LEU A 181 -6.75 3.77 -9.82
C LEU A 181 -5.92 4.97 -9.36
N GLN A 182 -6.48 5.75 -8.44
CA GLN A 182 -5.81 6.93 -7.91
C GLN A 182 -4.75 6.55 -6.88
N LEU A 183 -3.54 7.05 -7.11
CA LEU A 183 -2.45 7.05 -6.16
C LEU A 183 -2.65 8.14 -5.10
N VAL A 184 -2.45 7.78 -3.84
CA VAL A 184 -2.55 8.68 -2.69
C VAL A 184 -1.22 8.69 -1.93
N GLY A 185 -0.57 9.85 -1.83
CA GLY A 185 0.68 9.99 -1.07
C GLY A 185 0.45 9.92 0.44
N LEU A 186 1.21 9.07 1.13
CA LEU A 186 1.11 8.80 2.56
C LEU A 186 2.46 8.97 3.26
N THR A 187 2.40 9.35 4.52
CA THR A 187 3.56 9.27 5.44
C THR A 187 3.77 7.83 5.92
N SER A 188 5.00 7.48 6.33
CA SER A 188 5.28 6.15 6.89
C SER A 188 4.48 5.83 8.16
N ASP A 189 4.15 6.83 8.98
CA ASP A 189 3.31 6.62 10.17
C ASP A 189 1.83 6.41 9.81
N GLU A 190 1.29 7.13 8.81
CA GLU A 190 -0.05 6.88 8.30
C GLU A 190 -0.17 5.48 7.71
N LEU A 191 0.81 5.04 6.89
CA LEU A 191 0.77 3.67 6.35
C LEU A 191 0.82 2.61 7.47
N ARG A 192 1.50 2.89 8.58
CA ARG A 192 1.52 2.00 9.75
C ARG A 192 0.13 1.86 10.37
N GLU A 193 -0.57 2.98 10.58
CA GLU A 193 -1.94 2.96 11.11
C GLU A 193 -2.92 2.32 10.12
N VAL A 194 -2.75 2.59 8.83
CA VAL A 194 -3.50 1.98 7.74
C VAL A 194 -3.44 0.44 7.79
N ARG A 195 -2.26 -0.14 8.08
CA ARG A 195 -2.08 -1.60 8.19
C ARG A 195 -2.85 -2.21 9.38
N ARG A 196 -3.20 -1.43 10.41
CA ARG A 196 -3.96 -1.91 11.58
C ARG A 196 -5.40 -2.28 11.26
N TRP A 197 -5.97 -1.68 10.21
CA TRP A 197 -7.33 -1.97 9.73
C TRP A 197 -7.28 -2.46 8.28
N ASN A 198 -7.52 -1.58 7.31
CA ASN A 198 -7.26 -1.84 5.91
C ASN A 198 -7.05 -0.52 5.18
N VAL A 199 -6.33 -0.55 4.06
CA VAL A 199 -5.99 0.65 3.27
C VAL A 199 -7.21 1.48 2.93
N LEU A 200 -8.28 0.88 2.43
CA LEU A 200 -9.47 1.63 2.00
C LEU A 200 -10.16 2.32 3.19
N GLY A 201 -10.42 1.59 4.27
CA GLY A 201 -11.05 2.13 5.47
C GLY A 201 -10.21 3.21 6.14
N ALA A 202 -8.90 2.98 6.25
CA ALA A 202 -8.00 3.96 6.86
C ALA A 202 -7.84 5.20 5.99
N LEU A 203 -7.70 5.06 4.67
CA LEU A 203 -7.74 6.22 3.77
C LEU A 203 -9.06 6.96 3.96
N GLN A 204 -10.20 6.27 3.95
CA GLN A 204 -11.52 6.86 4.20
C GLN A 204 -11.58 7.71 5.49
N SER A 205 -10.85 7.35 6.55
CA SER A 205 -10.74 8.16 7.78
C SER A 205 -9.99 9.48 7.61
N LEU A 206 -9.13 9.59 6.59
CA LEU A 206 -8.38 10.80 6.24
C LEU A 206 -9.15 11.73 5.30
N GLN A 207 -10.32 11.31 4.77
CA GLN A 207 -10.99 12.01 3.66
C GLN A 207 -11.32 13.47 3.97
N SER A 208 -11.69 13.79 5.21
CA SER A 208 -12.02 15.15 5.64
C SER A 208 -10.83 16.11 5.56
N TYR A 209 -9.60 15.58 5.60
CA TYR A 209 -8.35 16.33 5.50
C TYR A 209 -7.72 16.25 4.10
N MET A 210 -8.08 15.23 3.32
CA MET A 210 -7.58 14.97 1.98
C MET A 210 -8.75 14.86 0.98
N PRO A 211 -9.46 15.98 0.69
CA PRO A 211 -10.57 15.96 -0.27
C PRO A 211 -10.07 15.45 -1.63
N LEU A 212 -10.85 14.56 -2.26
CA LEU A 212 -10.49 13.86 -3.50
C LEU A 212 -9.13 13.14 -3.46
N TRP A 213 -8.58 12.88 -2.26
CA TRP A 213 -7.23 12.33 -2.08
C TRP A 213 -6.12 13.15 -2.76
N ILE A 214 -6.30 14.47 -2.83
CA ILE A 214 -5.28 15.40 -3.33
C ILE A 214 -4.04 15.29 -2.45
N THR A 215 -2.90 15.00 -3.07
CA THR A 215 -1.61 14.89 -2.40
C THR A 215 -0.98 16.28 -2.28
N ASP A 216 -0.80 16.74 -1.05
CA ASP A 216 -0.04 17.95 -0.72
C ASP A 216 1.32 17.55 -0.15
N LEU A 217 2.41 17.93 -0.84
CA LEU A 217 3.78 17.61 -0.43
C LEU A 217 4.18 18.24 0.91
N ALA A 218 3.57 19.36 1.28
CA ALA A 218 3.90 20.10 2.49
C ALA A 218 3.08 19.66 3.71
N ARG A 219 2.10 18.75 3.54
CA ARG A 219 1.21 18.37 4.63
C ARG A 219 1.95 17.61 5.73
N PRO A 220 1.62 17.84 7.01
CA PRO A 220 2.07 16.97 8.08
C PRO A 220 1.38 15.61 8.00
N SER A 221 1.88 14.67 8.81
CA SER A 221 1.18 13.41 9.04
C SER A 221 -0.14 13.66 9.79
N LEU A 222 -1.19 12.94 9.40
CA LEU A 222 -2.53 13.00 9.97
C LEU A 222 -2.79 11.89 11.00
N HIS A 223 -1.82 10.99 11.22
CA HIS A 223 -2.00 9.79 12.05
C HIS A 223 -2.25 10.07 13.54
N ASP A 224 -1.83 11.24 14.02
CA ASP A 224 -2.00 11.67 15.41
C ASP A 224 -3.31 12.43 15.66
N LEU A 225 -4.12 12.66 14.62
CA LEU A 225 -5.40 13.33 14.78
C LEU A 225 -6.39 12.43 15.53
N PRO A 226 -7.01 12.90 16.62
CA PRO A 226 -7.85 12.05 17.48
C PRO A 226 -9.03 11.38 16.77
N ASP A 227 -9.66 12.08 15.83
CA ASP A 227 -10.77 11.57 15.03
C ASP A 227 -10.31 10.48 14.04
N VAL A 228 -9.14 10.65 13.43
CA VAL A 228 -8.50 9.64 12.58
C VAL A 228 -8.19 8.38 13.38
N GLN A 229 -7.54 8.51 14.54
CA GLN A 229 -7.22 7.36 15.40
C GLN A 229 -8.49 6.63 15.85
N LEU A 230 -9.51 7.37 16.30
CA LEU A 230 -10.77 6.79 16.71
C LEU A 230 -11.47 6.05 15.58
N ALA A 231 -11.46 6.59 14.36
CA ALA A 231 -12.06 5.97 13.19
C ALA A 231 -11.32 4.68 12.79
N ILE A 232 -9.98 4.70 12.80
CA ILE A 232 -9.16 3.52 12.51
C ILE A 232 -9.38 2.44 13.57
N ASP A 233 -9.37 2.80 14.85
CA ASP A 233 -9.60 1.85 15.94
C ASP A 233 -11.00 1.23 15.86
N ALA A 234 -12.04 2.05 15.62
CA ALA A 234 -13.41 1.57 15.46
C ALA A 234 -13.56 0.65 14.22
N GLY A 235 -12.91 1.00 13.11
CA GLY A 235 -12.87 0.18 11.91
C GLY A 235 -12.17 -1.16 12.13
N ALA A 236 -10.99 -1.14 12.77
CA ALA A 236 -10.23 -2.32 13.13
C ALA A 236 -11.03 -3.25 14.06
N VAL A 237 -11.75 -2.72 15.04
CA VAL A 237 -12.61 -3.50 15.93
C VAL A 237 -13.78 -4.14 15.18
N ARG A 238 -14.35 -3.44 14.20
CA ARG A 238 -15.53 -3.91 13.46
C ARG A 238 -15.18 -4.97 12.40
N GLU A 239 -14.13 -4.74 11.64
CA GLU A 239 -13.83 -5.51 10.40
C GLU A 239 -12.56 -6.35 10.50
N GLY A 240 -11.75 -6.08 11.52
CA GLY A 240 -10.41 -6.65 11.66
C GLY A 240 -9.42 -6.08 10.65
N SER A 241 -8.15 -6.45 10.82
CA SER A 241 -7.12 -6.08 9.86
C SER A 241 -7.28 -6.88 8.55
N LYS A 242 -6.68 -6.45 7.43
CA LYS A 242 -6.38 -7.32 6.27
C LYS A 242 -4.90 -7.73 6.15
N THR A 243 -4.00 -7.11 6.90
CA THR A 243 -2.59 -7.49 6.94
C THR A 243 -2.43 -8.82 7.67
N GLY A 244 -1.83 -9.83 7.02
CA GLY A 244 -1.64 -11.17 7.56
C GLY A 244 -0.20 -11.52 7.95
N VAL A 245 0.78 -10.75 7.46
CA VAL A 245 2.21 -11.01 7.69
C VAL A 245 2.90 -9.73 8.16
N LEU A 246 3.74 -9.84 9.18
CA LEU A 246 4.62 -8.80 9.69
C LEU A 246 6.07 -9.29 9.58
N TYR A 247 7.00 -8.38 9.28
CA TYR A 247 8.42 -8.71 9.21
C TYR A 247 9.13 -8.37 10.55
N ASN A 248 9.98 -9.27 11.03
CA ASN A 248 10.82 -9.05 12.23
C ASN A 248 12.20 -9.70 12.07
N ASP A 249 13.21 -8.86 11.91
CA ASP A 249 14.62 -9.22 11.72
C ASP A 249 15.29 -9.93 12.90
N VAL A 250 14.66 -9.94 14.09
CA VAL A 250 15.21 -10.55 15.31
C VAL A 250 14.49 -11.86 15.69
N LEU A 251 13.49 -12.27 14.90
CA LEU A 251 12.68 -13.44 15.18
C LEU A 251 13.56 -14.68 15.27
N GLY A 252 13.33 -15.50 16.30
CA GLY A 252 13.98 -16.79 16.40
C GLY A 252 13.52 -17.56 17.63
N PHE A 253 13.90 -18.83 17.66
CA PHE A 253 13.47 -19.74 18.70
C PHE A 253 14.66 -20.42 19.38
N SER A 254 14.52 -20.70 20.68
CA SER A 254 15.46 -21.56 21.39
C SER A 254 14.76 -22.31 22.53
N HIS A 255 15.37 -23.41 22.98
CA HIS A 255 14.86 -24.17 24.11
C HIS A 255 15.78 -24.04 25.33
N ARG A 256 15.20 -23.68 26.46
CA ARG A 256 15.89 -23.57 27.76
C ARG A 256 15.58 -24.78 28.61
N LYS A 257 16.60 -25.60 28.89
CA LYS A 257 16.49 -26.72 29.83
C LYS A 257 16.22 -26.20 31.25
N ARG A 258 15.41 -26.94 32.00
CA ARG A 258 15.08 -26.62 33.39
C ARG A 258 15.29 -27.85 34.26
N LEU A 259 15.89 -27.64 35.43
CA LEU A 259 16.08 -28.72 36.39
C LEU A 259 14.72 -29.18 36.90
N LEU A 260 14.41 -30.47 36.78
CA LEU A 260 13.17 -31.10 37.28
C LEU A 260 11.85 -30.51 36.71
N ARG A 261 11.89 -29.82 35.56
CA ARG A 261 10.71 -29.24 34.90
C ARG A 261 10.81 -29.40 33.39
N SER A 262 9.67 -29.35 32.70
CA SER A 262 9.63 -29.34 31.23
C SER A 262 10.48 -28.19 30.67
N PRO A 263 11.16 -28.39 29.52
CA PRO A 263 11.88 -27.33 28.83
C PRO A 263 11.00 -26.11 28.57
N GLN A 264 11.59 -24.93 28.61
CA GLN A 264 10.94 -23.70 28.18
C GLN A 264 11.27 -23.42 26.72
N THR A 265 10.28 -23.01 25.95
CA THR A 265 10.49 -22.43 24.61
C THR A 265 10.64 -20.91 24.77
N VAL A 266 11.71 -20.37 24.20
CA VAL A 266 12.01 -18.95 24.17
C VAL A 266 11.74 -18.45 22.76
N ILE A 267 10.77 -17.55 22.62
CA ILE A 267 10.48 -16.82 21.38
C ILE A 267 11.21 -15.49 21.47
N ARG A 268 12.21 -15.29 20.63
CA ARG A 268 12.95 -14.03 20.51
C ARG A 268 12.29 -13.16 19.45
N LEU A 269 12.14 -11.87 19.72
CA LEU A 269 11.60 -10.89 18.77
C LEU A 269 12.12 -9.48 19.05
N GLY A 270 12.11 -8.63 18.02
CA GLY A 270 12.50 -7.23 18.12
C GLY A 270 11.42 -6.35 18.79
N SER A 271 11.83 -5.25 19.43
CA SER A 271 10.92 -4.29 20.07
C SER A 271 9.90 -3.67 19.11
N LEU A 272 10.25 -3.47 17.83
CA LEU A 272 9.30 -3.08 16.78
C LEU A 272 8.26 -4.17 16.51
N GLY A 273 8.66 -5.45 16.52
CA GLY A 273 7.73 -6.57 16.39
C GLY A 273 6.73 -6.65 17.54
N VAL A 274 7.16 -6.34 18.77
CA VAL A 274 6.23 -6.25 19.92
C VAL A 274 5.19 -5.15 19.71
N ARG A 275 5.63 -3.95 19.28
CA ARG A 275 4.73 -2.84 18.97
C ARG A 275 3.70 -3.24 17.92
N ASP A 276 4.16 -3.84 16.83
CA ASP A 276 3.30 -4.22 15.70
C ASP A 276 2.34 -5.34 16.10
N LEU A 277 2.79 -6.37 16.84
CA LEU A 277 1.90 -7.41 17.37
C LEU A 277 0.82 -6.86 18.32
N LYS A 278 1.17 -5.92 19.21
CA LYS A 278 0.19 -5.28 20.11
C LYS A 278 -0.90 -4.55 19.34
N ALA A 279 -0.55 -3.94 18.21
CA ALA A 279 -1.48 -3.23 17.34
C ALA A 279 -2.34 -4.19 16.51
N MET A 280 -1.76 -5.28 16.02
CA MET A 280 -2.35 -6.16 15.01
C MET A 280 -3.15 -7.34 15.57
N LEU A 281 -2.71 -7.94 16.68
CA LEU A 281 -3.38 -9.12 17.26
C LEU A 281 -4.87 -8.88 17.58
N PRO A 282 -5.26 -7.75 18.22
CA PRO A 282 -6.67 -7.48 18.53
C PRO A 282 -7.56 -7.32 17.28
N ALA A 283 -6.98 -6.90 16.15
CA ALA A 283 -7.68 -6.77 14.87
C ALA A 283 -7.67 -8.10 14.07
N ARG A 284 -6.99 -9.14 14.55
CA ARG A 284 -6.77 -10.39 13.81
C ARG A 284 -7.51 -11.55 14.43
N LEU A 285 -7.09 -11.96 15.62
CA LEU A 285 -7.53 -13.22 16.23
C LEU A 285 -9.02 -13.23 16.57
N PRO A 286 -9.62 -12.14 17.11
CA PRO A 286 -11.07 -12.09 17.33
C PRO A 286 -11.91 -12.23 16.05
N HIS A 287 -11.32 -11.96 14.89
CA HIS A 287 -11.96 -12.10 13.57
C HIS A 287 -11.66 -13.45 12.91
N GLY A 288 -11.12 -14.43 13.66
CA GLY A 288 -10.83 -15.76 13.14
C GLY A 288 -9.68 -15.81 12.14
N ARG A 289 -8.84 -14.77 12.05
CA ARG A 289 -7.76 -14.67 11.04
C ARG A 289 -6.38 -14.77 11.69
N PRO A 290 -5.48 -15.63 11.20
CA PRO A 290 -4.13 -15.78 11.75
C PRO A 290 -3.26 -14.54 11.47
N LEU A 291 -2.17 -14.40 12.22
CA LEU A 291 -1.14 -13.40 12.02
C LEU A 291 0.24 -14.06 12.02
N ILE A 292 1.01 -13.86 10.96
CA ILE A 292 2.35 -14.43 10.81
C ILE A 292 3.38 -13.34 11.09
N LEU A 293 4.36 -13.66 11.93
CA LEU A 293 5.60 -12.90 12.06
C LEU A 293 6.70 -13.68 11.34
N ALA A 294 7.41 -13.05 10.40
CA ALA A 294 8.46 -13.69 9.62
C ALA A 294 9.76 -12.89 9.65
N GLY A 295 10.90 -13.56 9.74
CA GLY A 295 12.22 -12.93 9.59
C GLY A 295 13.36 -13.80 10.07
N ASP A 296 14.56 -13.51 9.57
CA ASP A 296 15.79 -14.31 9.77
C ASP A 296 15.57 -15.83 9.52
N GLY A 297 14.83 -16.16 8.45
CA GLY A 297 14.48 -17.54 8.09
C GLY A 297 13.49 -18.23 9.03
N SER A 298 12.99 -17.53 10.06
CA SER A 298 12.03 -18.07 11.03
C SER A 298 10.62 -17.53 10.77
N THR A 299 9.61 -18.34 11.12
CA THR A 299 8.19 -17.95 11.08
C THR A 299 7.48 -18.32 12.38
N LEU A 300 6.70 -17.37 12.89
CA LEU A 300 5.78 -17.56 14.01
C LEU A 300 4.36 -17.28 13.53
N GLU A 301 3.52 -18.30 13.44
CA GLU A 301 2.10 -18.16 13.13
C GLU A 301 1.29 -18.10 14.43
N LEU A 302 0.57 -17.00 14.64
CA LEU A 302 -0.34 -16.80 15.77
C LEU A 302 -1.78 -17.05 15.27
N VAL A 303 -2.42 -18.08 15.81
CA VAL A 303 -3.77 -18.50 15.38
C VAL A 303 -4.79 -18.36 16.51
N PRO A 304 -6.06 -18.04 16.21
CA PRO A 304 -7.10 -18.02 17.23
C PRO A 304 -7.41 -19.44 17.73
N ALA A 305 -7.69 -19.58 19.02
CA ALA A 305 -8.17 -20.81 19.63
C ALA A 305 -9.39 -20.59 20.51
N GLY A 306 -10.21 -21.64 20.63
CA GLY A 306 -11.25 -21.73 21.65
C GLY A 306 -10.64 -21.86 23.05
N ASP A 307 -11.48 -21.67 24.08
CA ASP A 307 -11.03 -21.56 25.48
C ASP A 307 -10.20 -22.76 25.98
N SER A 308 -10.44 -23.96 25.44
CA SER A 308 -9.75 -25.20 25.82
C SER A 308 -8.50 -25.53 24.99
N GLU A 309 -8.20 -24.77 23.93
CA GLU A 309 -7.18 -25.11 22.93
C GLU A 309 -6.06 -24.06 22.82
N GLY A 310 -6.06 -23.04 23.68
CA GLY A 310 -5.06 -21.98 23.64
C GLY A 310 -3.75 -22.32 24.35
N GLY A 311 -2.66 -21.75 23.85
CA GLY A 311 -1.30 -21.96 24.36
C GLY A 311 -0.63 -23.22 23.81
N MET A 312 -1.20 -23.85 22.78
CA MET A 312 -0.60 -25.01 22.12
C MET A 312 0.50 -24.57 21.16
N LEU A 313 1.61 -25.30 21.19
CA LEU A 313 2.76 -25.12 20.31
C LEU A 313 2.80 -26.25 19.29
N ASP A 314 2.80 -25.89 18.01
CA ASP A 314 2.84 -26.81 16.89
C ASP A 314 4.03 -26.48 15.99
N TRP A 315 5.06 -27.32 16.07
CA TRP A 315 6.34 -27.13 15.39
C TRP A 315 6.33 -27.84 14.04
N HIS A 316 6.53 -27.08 12.97
CA HIS A 316 6.67 -27.63 11.62
C HIS A 316 8.15 -27.88 11.27
N SER A 317 9.05 -27.07 11.83
CA SER A 317 10.51 -27.24 11.80
C SER A 317 11.14 -26.47 12.96
N ASP A 318 12.47 -26.52 13.14
CA ASP A 318 13.19 -25.73 14.15
C ASP A 318 13.02 -24.21 13.99
N HIS A 319 12.56 -23.76 12.80
CA HIS A 319 12.38 -22.35 12.45
C HIS A 319 10.92 -21.98 12.19
N GLU A 320 9.97 -22.90 12.34
CA GLU A 320 8.56 -22.66 12.04
C GLU A 320 7.68 -23.13 13.20
N LEU A 321 7.09 -22.16 13.90
CA LEU A 321 6.26 -22.39 15.07
C LEU A 321 4.87 -21.80 14.86
N LYS A 322 3.85 -22.61 15.10
CA LYS A 322 2.47 -22.17 15.26
C LYS A 322 2.11 -22.14 16.74
N LEU A 323 1.55 -21.02 17.19
CA LEU A 323 1.06 -20.80 18.55
C LEU A 323 -0.42 -20.43 18.52
N SER A 324 -1.25 -21.25 19.15
CA SER A 324 -2.66 -20.96 19.34
C SER A 324 -2.88 -20.03 20.54
N LEU A 325 -3.79 -19.06 20.42
CA LEU A 325 -4.10 -18.11 21.48
C LEU A 325 -5.61 -17.96 21.68
N THR A 326 -6.07 -18.11 22.92
CA THR A 326 -7.38 -17.62 23.34
C THR A 326 -7.39 -16.08 23.37
N GLN A 327 -8.59 -15.49 23.38
CA GLN A 327 -8.75 -14.05 23.59
C GLN A 327 -8.13 -13.60 24.93
N ALA A 328 -8.27 -14.39 26.00
CA ALA A 328 -7.69 -14.08 27.30
C ALA A 328 -6.16 -14.08 27.29
N GLN A 329 -5.53 -15.08 26.66
CA GLN A 329 -4.07 -15.17 26.51
C GLN A 329 -3.52 -14.05 25.63
N MET A 330 -4.22 -13.67 24.55
CA MET A 330 -3.85 -12.53 23.72
C MET A 330 -3.87 -11.22 24.53
N GLN A 331 -4.90 -10.98 25.34
CA GLN A 331 -4.97 -9.80 26.20
C GLN A 331 -3.88 -9.82 27.28
N ALA A 332 -3.63 -10.97 27.91
CA ALA A 332 -2.56 -11.15 28.87
C ALA A 332 -1.19 -10.86 28.24
N TRP A 333 -0.95 -11.31 27.01
CA TRP A 333 0.26 -11.02 26.26
C TRP A 333 0.44 -9.52 26.03
N LYS A 334 -0.61 -8.83 25.54
CA LYS A 334 -0.60 -7.38 25.27
C LYS A 334 -0.28 -6.56 26.53
N GLN A 335 -0.79 -6.98 27.68
CA GLN A 335 -0.54 -6.31 28.97
C GLN A 335 0.88 -6.58 29.49
N THR A 336 1.37 -7.80 29.31
CA THR A 336 2.63 -8.28 29.93
C THR A 336 3.87 -7.92 29.13
N VAL A 337 3.89 -8.19 27.82
CA VAL A 337 5.08 -8.05 26.98
C VAL A 337 5.30 -6.58 26.64
N LYS A 338 6.49 -6.04 26.93
CA LYS A 338 6.86 -4.65 26.61
C LYS A 338 7.91 -4.62 25.51
N GLY A 339 7.85 -3.60 24.65
CA GLY A 339 8.78 -3.33 23.55
C GLY A 339 10.10 -2.74 24.05
N ARG A 340 10.69 -3.38 25.05
CA ARG A 340 12.01 -3.05 25.62
C ARG A 340 12.72 -4.33 26.00
N ASP A 341 14.05 -4.27 26.01
CA ASP A 341 14.90 -5.42 26.34
C ASP A 341 14.46 -6.12 27.62
N GLY A 342 14.24 -7.43 27.53
CA GLY A 342 13.81 -8.22 28.67
C GLY A 342 13.25 -9.58 28.31
N GLU A 343 12.93 -10.35 29.34
CA GLU A 343 12.22 -11.62 29.23
C GLU A 343 10.87 -11.52 29.92
N TYR A 344 9.83 -11.96 29.24
CA TYR A 344 8.45 -11.85 29.68
C TYR A 344 7.78 -13.22 29.69
N THR A 345 7.13 -13.56 30.80
CA THR A 345 6.31 -14.77 30.93
C THR A 345 4.85 -14.35 31.02
N VAL A 346 4.02 -14.83 30.10
CA VAL A 346 2.62 -14.42 29.98
C VAL A 346 1.73 -15.39 30.76
N PRO A 347 0.83 -14.91 31.64
CA PRO A 347 -0.14 -15.75 32.32
C PRO A 347 -0.98 -16.57 31.33
N GLY A 348 -1.09 -17.88 31.57
CA GLY A 348 -1.82 -18.80 30.70
C GLY A 348 -1.03 -19.32 29.50
N LEU A 349 0.24 -18.92 29.33
CA LEU A 349 1.16 -19.45 28.32
C LEU A 349 2.35 -20.16 28.99
N ASP A 350 2.05 -21.25 29.69
CA ASP A 350 3.03 -21.98 30.48
C ASP A 350 4.14 -22.58 29.60
N GLY A 351 5.38 -22.48 30.05
CA GLY A 351 6.54 -22.97 29.29
C GLY A 351 7.02 -22.03 28.18
N LEU A 352 6.37 -20.89 27.95
CA LEU A 352 6.83 -19.86 27.02
C LEU A 352 7.52 -18.69 27.72
N VAL A 353 8.60 -18.22 27.09
CA VAL A 353 9.30 -16.98 27.43
C VAL A 353 9.42 -16.13 26.17
N TRP A 354 8.99 -14.88 26.26
CA TRP A 354 9.16 -13.89 25.20
C TRP A 354 10.41 -13.08 25.51
N GLN A 355 11.47 -13.26 24.71
CA GLN A 355 12.70 -12.49 24.85
C GLN A 355 12.68 -11.32 23.85
N VAL A 356 12.49 -10.12 24.36
CA VAL A 356 12.47 -8.91 23.54
C VAL A 356 13.88 -8.33 23.46
N LYS A 357 14.27 -7.95 22.25
CA LYS A 357 15.54 -7.25 21.95
C LYS A 357 15.24 -5.93 21.25
N SER A 358 16.05 -4.92 21.52
CA SER A 358 15.89 -3.59 20.94
C SER A 358 16.12 -3.68 19.45
N SER A 359 15.09 -3.32 18.68
CA SER A 359 15.20 -3.21 17.24
C SER A 359 16.04 -1.99 16.87
N VAL A 360 16.92 -2.18 15.90
CA VAL A 360 17.61 -1.09 15.21
C VAL A 360 16.78 -0.69 13.99
N VAL A 361 16.64 0.60 13.77
CA VAL A 361 16.12 1.11 12.49
C VAL A 361 17.32 1.21 11.56
N THR A 362 17.25 0.59 10.38
CA THR A 362 18.29 0.70 9.37
C THR A 362 17.80 1.51 8.18
N ASP A 363 18.70 2.27 7.56
CA ASP A 363 18.42 2.88 6.25
C ASP A 363 18.40 1.81 5.13
N SER A 364 18.10 2.26 3.91
CA SER A 364 18.11 1.42 2.70
C SER A 364 19.48 0.82 2.35
N GLN A 365 20.55 1.20 3.06
CA GLN A 365 21.90 0.68 2.91
C GLN A 365 22.32 -0.20 4.12
N GLY A 366 21.38 -0.52 5.02
CA GLY A 366 21.62 -1.38 6.18
C GLY A 366 22.35 -0.68 7.34
N ARG A 367 22.52 0.65 7.30
CA ARG A 367 23.19 1.39 8.39
C ARG A 367 22.17 1.72 9.47
N VAL A 368 22.56 1.54 10.73
CA VAL A 368 21.69 1.85 11.88
C VAL A 368 21.47 3.36 11.98
N THR A 369 20.22 3.79 11.80
CA THR A 369 19.77 5.20 11.88
C THR A 369 19.08 5.52 13.20
N GLY A 370 18.73 4.52 14.01
CA GLY A 370 18.13 4.73 15.33
C GLY A 370 17.87 3.44 16.11
N ARG A 371 17.44 3.57 17.36
CA ARG A 371 16.95 2.46 18.21
C ARG A 371 15.54 2.77 18.69
N TYR A 372 14.66 1.77 18.67
CA TYR A 372 13.32 1.90 19.25
C TYR A 372 13.27 1.29 20.65
N GLU A 373 12.99 2.13 21.65
CA GLU A 373 12.66 1.72 23.03
C GLU A 373 11.29 2.29 23.41
N GLU A 374 10.34 1.41 23.79
CA GLU A 374 9.06 1.83 24.38
C GLU A 374 9.35 2.51 25.74
N ARG A 375 8.97 3.81 25.86
CA ARG A 375 9.15 4.60 27.09
C ARG A 375 8.35 4.04 28.27
#